data_AF-A0A496S2W8-F1
#
_entry.id   AF-A0A496S2W8-F1
#
_cell.length_a   1.000
_cell.length_b   1.000
_cell.length_c   1.000
_cell.angle_alpha   90.00
_cell.angle_beta   90.00
_cell.angle_gamma   90.00
#
_symmetry.space_group_name_H-M   'P 1'
#
loop_
_entity.id
_entity.type
_entity.pdbx_description
1 polymer ?
#
loop_
_entity_poly.entity_id
_entity_poly.type
_entity_poly.pdbx_seq_one_letter_code
_entity_poly.pdbx_strand_id
1 'polypeptide(L)'
;MARDDSILPDPGKYLTNNLKELYADAISQLISDLGREVTLHLPPIESGCPNCKYLSVGGRGLYKYNSSNPFSGPPYNVPFADGQRCPVCRGTHIIHIPRQSTWHATIVKRPRDYDYEFYGVSPENVVLTKFLVEAWDDVNNCIRATIDGLDYERLSEPVKIGLGNNPEDLKFINVFWKRVT
;
A
#
# COMPACT_ATOMS: atom_id res chain seq x y z
N MET A 1 -45.08 -15.03 5.84
CA MET A 1 -45.42 -13.85 5.00
C MET A 1 -44.16 -13.44 4.26
N ALA A 2 -44.06 -13.73 2.97
CA ALA A 2 -42.97 -13.22 2.14
C ALA A 2 -43.17 -11.72 1.94
N ARG A 3 -42.12 -10.91 2.15
CA ARG A 3 -42.16 -9.49 1.80
C ARG A 3 -42.22 -9.39 0.27
N ASP A 4 -43.22 -8.67 -0.21
CA ASP A 4 -43.35 -8.34 -1.62
C ASP A 4 -42.35 -7.22 -1.93
N ASP A 5 -41.14 -7.61 -2.34
CA ASP A 5 -40.05 -6.68 -2.65
C ASP A 5 -40.28 -5.92 -3.99
N SER A 6 -41.40 -6.15 -4.68
CA SER A 6 -41.73 -5.52 -5.97
C SER A 6 -42.14 -4.04 -5.88
N ILE A 7 -42.29 -3.49 -4.67
CA ILE A 7 -42.64 -2.08 -4.42
C ILE A 7 -41.39 -1.22 -4.17
N LEU A 8 -40.22 -1.83 -3.98
CA LEU A 8 -39.00 -1.06 -3.76
C LEU A 8 -38.55 -0.43 -5.11
N PRO A 9 -38.38 0.90 -5.18
CA PRO A 9 -37.89 1.54 -6.39
C PRO A 9 -36.50 0.99 -6.73
N ASP A 10 -36.22 0.85 -8.03
CA ASP A 10 -34.91 0.40 -8.51
C ASP A 10 -33.77 1.15 -7.78
N PRO A 11 -32.88 0.42 -7.08
CA PRO A 11 -31.73 1.02 -6.42
C PRO A 11 -30.94 1.89 -7.42
N GLY A 12 -30.90 3.20 -7.17
CA GLY A 12 -30.17 4.16 -8.02
C GLY A 12 -31.02 5.02 -8.95
N LYS A 13 -32.35 4.81 -9.06
CA LYS A 13 -33.23 5.63 -9.91
C LYS A 13 -33.26 7.14 -9.56
N TYR A 14 -32.84 7.50 -8.35
CA TYR A 14 -32.78 8.88 -7.86
C TYR A 14 -31.36 9.45 -7.76
N LEU A 15 -30.33 8.69 -8.13
CA LEU A 15 -28.94 9.16 -8.09
C LEU A 15 -28.61 9.89 -9.39
N THR A 16 -28.72 11.22 -9.36
CA THR A 16 -28.28 12.08 -10.47
C THR A 16 -26.76 12.21 -10.49
N ASN A 17 -26.16 12.41 -11.66
CA ASN A 17 -24.71 12.60 -11.79
C ASN A 17 -24.21 13.77 -10.92
N ASN A 18 -24.94 14.88 -10.88
CA ASN A 18 -24.62 16.04 -10.04
C ASN A 18 -24.55 15.68 -8.55
N LEU A 19 -25.42 14.79 -8.06
CA LEU A 19 -25.39 14.36 -6.66
C LEU A 19 -24.18 13.46 -6.38
N LYS A 20 -23.80 12.61 -7.34
CA LYS A 20 -22.61 11.76 -7.23
C LYS A 20 -21.33 12.59 -7.23
N GLU A 21 -21.25 13.60 -8.09
CA GLU A 21 -20.14 14.56 -8.15
C GLU A 21 -20.04 15.34 -6.84
N LEU A 22 -21.15 15.93 -6.38
CA LEU A 22 -21.17 16.67 -5.11
C LEU A 22 -20.74 15.79 -3.92
N TYR A 23 -21.20 14.53 -3.89
CA TYR A 23 -20.76 13.57 -2.89
C TYR A 23 -19.25 13.29 -3.00
N ALA A 24 -18.75 13.03 -4.21
CA ALA A 24 -17.35 12.75 -4.43
C ALA A 24 -16.45 13.92 -4.00
N ASP A 25 -16.83 15.15 -4.38
CA ASP A 25 -16.13 16.37 -4.02
C ASP A 25 -16.12 16.59 -2.50
N ALA A 26 -17.28 16.42 -1.84
CA ALA A 26 -17.39 16.59 -0.40
C ALA A 26 -16.52 15.59 0.37
N ILE A 27 -16.52 14.30 -0.02
CA ILE A 27 -15.67 13.29 0.63
C ILE A 27 -14.19 13.54 0.32
N SER A 28 -13.85 13.96 -0.91
CA SER A 28 -12.46 14.27 -1.28
C SER A 28 -11.93 15.45 -0.47
N GLN A 29 -12.76 16.49 -0.28
CA GLN A 29 -12.44 17.62 0.59
C GLN A 29 -12.26 17.17 2.05
N LEU A 30 -13.13 16.30 2.57
CA LEU A 30 -12.96 15.72 3.91
C LEU A 30 -11.65 14.94 4.05
N ILE A 31 -11.23 14.19 3.01
CA ILE A 31 -9.95 13.49 3.01
C ILE A 31 -8.79 14.48 2.98
N SER A 32 -8.90 15.57 2.22
CA SER A 32 -7.89 16.61 2.20
C SER A 32 -7.74 17.31 3.55
N ASP A 33 -8.86 17.68 4.19
CA ASP A 33 -8.87 18.53 5.37
C ASP A 33 -8.63 17.76 6.68
N LEU A 34 -9.16 16.53 6.78
CA LEU A 34 -9.11 15.71 8.00
C LEU A 34 -8.28 14.43 7.83
N GLY A 35 -7.72 14.23 6.64
CA GLY A 35 -6.86 13.10 6.35
C GLY A 35 -5.56 13.13 7.16
N ARG A 36 -4.95 11.96 7.26
CA ARG A 36 -3.63 11.74 7.84
C ARG A 36 -2.73 11.17 6.77
N GLU A 37 -1.44 11.46 6.88
CA GLU A 37 -0.44 10.79 6.06
C GLU A 37 -0.36 9.31 6.46
N VAL A 38 -0.53 8.46 5.45
CA VAL A 38 -0.35 7.01 5.56
C VAL A 38 0.77 6.62 4.61
N THR A 39 1.84 6.06 5.16
CA THR A 39 2.95 5.53 4.36
C THR A 39 2.71 4.06 4.06
N LEU A 40 2.47 3.74 2.79
CA LEU A 40 2.31 2.39 2.30
C LEU A 40 3.68 1.82 1.95
N HIS A 41 4.02 0.65 2.47
CA HIS A 41 5.24 -0.06 2.13
C HIS A 41 4.93 -1.09 1.05
N LEU A 42 5.49 -0.85 -0.12
CA LEU A 42 5.29 -1.67 -1.30
C LEU A 42 6.32 -2.80 -1.35
N PRO A 43 6.03 -3.87 -2.10
CA PRO A 43 7.01 -4.91 -2.39
C PRO A 43 8.30 -4.28 -2.94
N PRO A 44 9.47 -4.70 -2.43
CA PRO A 44 10.72 -4.16 -2.92
C PRO A 44 10.89 -4.49 -4.40
N ILE A 45 11.56 -3.60 -5.13
CA ILE A 45 11.97 -3.90 -6.50
C ILE A 45 13.37 -4.48 -6.50
N GLU A 46 13.60 -5.41 -7.42
CA GLU A 46 14.91 -5.94 -7.70
C GLU A 46 15.70 -4.95 -8.57
N SER A 47 16.95 -4.70 -8.19
CA SER A 47 17.89 -3.92 -8.98
C SER A 47 19.24 -4.61 -9.02
N GLY A 48 20.02 -4.35 -10.07
CA GLY A 48 21.39 -4.85 -10.17
C GLY A 48 22.24 -4.28 -9.05
N CYS A 49 23.09 -5.13 -8.44
CA CYS A 49 23.99 -4.69 -7.38
C CYS A 49 25.00 -3.67 -7.91
N PRO A 50 24.99 -2.40 -7.43
CA PRO A 50 25.90 -1.38 -7.93
C PRO A 50 27.35 -1.61 -7.45
N ASN A 51 27.54 -2.38 -6.37
CA ASN A 51 28.83 -2.57 -5.70
C ASN A 51 29.76 -3.57 -6.40
N CYS A 52 29.23 -4.47 -7.23
CA CYS A 52 30.05 -5.54 -7.82
C CYS A 52 29.71 -5.78 -9.29
N LYS A 53 30.72 -6.12 -10.08
CA LYS A 53 30.58 -6.62 -11.44
C LYS A 53 30.64 -8.15 -11.41
N TYR A 54 29.76 -8.79 -12.17
CA TYR A 54 29.88 -10.21 -12.47
C TYR A 54 30.81 -10.38 -13.67
N LEU A 55 31.91 -11.10 -13.49
CA LEU A 55 32.78 -11.50 -14.59
C LEU A 55 32.71 -13.02 -14.72
N SER A 56 32.25 -13.51 -15.87
CA SER A 56 32.36 -14.94 -16.20
C SER A 56 33.71 -15.17 -16.86
N VAL A 57 34.66 -15.76 -16.14
CA VAL A 57 35.99 -16.11 -16.68
C VAL A 57 36.13 -17.62 -16.62
N GLY A 58 36.20 -18.28 -17.78
CA GLY A 58 36.36 -19.74 -17.87
C GLY A 58 35.21 -20.53 -17.22
N GLY A 59 33.98 -20.01 -17.23
CA GLY A 59 32.81 -20.66 -16.62
C GLY A 59 32.73 -20.55 -15.10
N ARG A 60 33.69 -19.88 -14.45
CA ARG A 60 33.62 -19.54 -13.02
C ARG A 60 33.25 -18.07 -12.87
N GLY A 61 32.20 -17.80 -12.09
CA GLY A 61 31.81 -16.44 -11.73
C GLY A 61 32.83 -15.83 -10.77
N LEU A 62 33.51 -14.78 -11.20
CA LEU A 62 34.39 -13.96 -10.37
C LEU A 62 33.67 -12.66 -10.02
N TYR A 63 33.56 -12.37 -8.73
CA TYR A 63 33.03 -11.11 -8.24
C TYR A 63 34.16 -10.10 -8.15
N LYS A 64 33.95 -8.92 -8.73
CA LYS A 64 34.90 -7.81 -8.65
C LYS A 64 34.22 -6.58 -8.10
N TYR A 65 34.87 -5.87 -7.19
CA TYR A 65 34.38 -4.61 -6.67
C TYR A 65 34.26 -3.58 -7.82
N ASN A 66 33.13 -2.89 -7.87
CA ASN A 66 32.86 -1.85 -8.86
C ASN A 66 33.34 -0.50 -8.33
N SER A 67 34.59 -0.14 -8.62
CA SER A 67 35.15 1.16 -8.25
C SER A 67 34.49 2.35 -8.96
N SER A 68 33.70 2.12 -10.00
CA SER A 68 32.93 3.14 -10.73
C SER A 68 31.51 3.33 -10.17
N ASN A 69 31.21 2.74 -9.01
CA ASN A 69 29.93 2.87 -8.34
C ASN A 69 29.65 4.34 -7.94
N PRO A 70 28.51 4.95 -8.34
CA PRO A 70 28.21 6.34 -8.04
C PRO A 70 27.82 6.61 -6.58
N PHE A 71 27.49 5.58 -5.79
CA PHE A 71 27.12 5.74 -4.38
C PHE A 71 28.35 5.99 -3.51
N SER A 72 28.26 6.86 -2.51
CA SER A 72 29.32 7.09 -1.52
C SER A 72 29.07 6.26 -0.25
N GLY A 73 30.01 5.38 0.07
CA GLY A 73 30.01 4.61 1.33
C GLY A 73 28.97 3.48 1.46
N PRO A 74 28.93 2.82 2.63
CA PRO A 74 27.99 1.74 2.91
C PRO A 74 26.53 2.25 2.95
N PRO A 75 25.53 1.37 2.70
CA PRO A 75 25.68 -0.05 2.40
C PRO A 75 25.96 -0.34 0.92
N TYR A 76 25.93 0.66 0.04
CA TYR A 76 25.93 0.43 -1.41
C TYR A 76 27.31 0.51 -2.06
N ASN A 77 28.31 1.05 -1.37
CA ASN A 77 29.69 1.13 -1.81
C ASN A 77 30.63 0.62 -0.70
N VAL A 78 30.98 -0.67 -0.78
CA VAL A 78 31.83 -1.37 0.18
C VAL A 78 32.91 -2.13 -0.58
N PRO A 79 34.19 -1.69 -0.51
CA PRO A 79 35.31 -2.39 -1.12
C PRO A 79 35.45 -3.82 -0.61
N PHE A 80 35.82 -4.75 -1.51
CA PHE A 80 36.12 -6.15 -1.19
C PHE A 80 37.15 -6.70 -2.17
N ALA A 81 37.87 -7.76 -1.79
CA ALA A 81 38.90 -8.36 -2.63
C ALA A 81 38.31 -9.13 -3.82
N ASP A 82 39.00 -9.10 -4.96
CA ASP A 82 38.60 -9.83 -6.16
C ASP A 82 38.41 -11.33 -5.87
N GLY A 83 37.31 -11.90 -6.35
CA GLY A 83 36.93 -13.30 -6.11
C GLY A 83 36.18 -13.57 -4.81
N GLN A 84 36.10 -12.62 -3.88
CA GLN A 84 35.26 -12.76 -2.68
C GLN A 84 33.79 -12.45 -2.98
N ARG A 85 32.87 -13.01 -2.19
CA ARG A 85 31.45 -12.66 -2.30
C ARG A 85 31.26 -11.19 -2.00
N CYS A 86 30.50 -10.50 -2.86
CA CYS A 86 30.17 -9.09 -2.64
C CYS A 86 29.44 -8.92 -1.30
N PRO A 87 29.87 -8.00 -0.41
CA PRO A 87 29.25 -7.81 0.90
C PRO A 87 27.83 -7.24 0.83
N VAL A 88 27.46 -6.63 -0.30
CA VAL A 88 26.16 -5.97 -0.51
C VAL A 88 25.10 -6.96 -1.00
N CYS A 89 25.34 -7.64 -2.12
CA CYS A 89 24.39 -8.62 -2.68
C CYS A 89 24.67 -10.06 -2.24
N ARG A 90 25.76 -10.32 -1.51
CA ARG A 90 26.15 -11.67 -1.05
C ARG A 90 26.30 -12.70 -2.18
N GLY A 91 26.53 -12.22 -3.41
CA GLY A 91 26.70 -13.04 -4.60
C GLY A 91 25.47 -13.20 -5.49
N THR A 92 24.31 -12.62 -5.12
CA THR A 92 23.09 -12.72 -5.94
C THR A 92 23.10 -11.78 -7.15
N HIS A 93 23.95 -10.75 -7.13
CA HIS A 93 23.89 -9.60 -8.05
C HIS A 93 22.58 -8.81 -8.06
N ILE A 94 21.66 -9.14 -7.16
CA ILE A 94 20.37 -8.49 -7.02
C ILE A 94 20.30 -7.85 -5.63
N ILE A 95 19.90 -6.59 -5.59
CA ILE A 95 19.55 -5.90 -4.36
C ILE A 95 18.05 -5.60 -4.36
N HIS A 96 17.44 -5.66 -3.18
CA HIS A 96 16.05 -5.31 -2.98
C HIS A 96 15.99 -3.86 -2.52
N ILE A 97 15.40 -3.00 -3.34
CA ILE A 97 15.22 -1.58 -3.01
C ILE A 97 13.83 -1.44 -2.38
N PRO A 98 13.74 -1.03 -1.10
CA PRO A 98 12.44 -0.80 -0.48
C PRO A 98 11.70 0.30 -1.23
N ARG A 99 10.41 0.10 -1.45
CA ARG A 99 9.53 1.09 -2.07
C ARG A 99 8.48 1.53 -1.07
N GLN A 100 8.24 2.82 -1.04
CA GLN A 100 7.21 3.43 -0.20
C GLN A 100 6.46 4.47 -1.03
N SER A 101 5.18 4.65 -0.71
CA SER A 101 4.40 5.78 -1.17
C SER A 101 3.62 6.35 0.00
N THR A 102 3.38 7.66 -0.04
CA THR A 102 2.64 8.37 1.00
C THR A 102 1.36 8.92 0.41
N TRP A 103 0.25 8.62 1.05
CA TRP A 103 -1.08 9.06 0.65
C TRP A 103 -1.84 9.67 1.83
N HIS A 104 -2.74 10.61 1.54
CA HIS A 104 -3.69 11.09 2.54
C HIS A 104 -4.90 10.17 2.63
N ALA A 105 -5.26 9.78 3.86
CA ALA A 105 -6.44 8.99 4.13
C ALA A 105 -7.13 9.40 5.42
N THR A 106 -8.45 9.26 5.47
CA THR A 106 -9.19 9.44 6.71
C THR A 106 -9.26 8.12 7.48
N ILE A 107 -9.20 8.19 8.81
CA ILE A 107 -9.51 7.04 9.68
C ILE A 107 -11.01 7.07 9.96
N VAL A 108 -11.75 6.17 9.33
CA VAL A 108 -13.22 6.11 9.38
C VAL A 108 -13.72 5.45 10.66
N LYS A 109 -13.03 4.40 11.12
CA LYS A 109 -13.33 3.73 12.39
C LYS A 109 -12.06 3.44 13.14
N ARG A 110 -12.12 3.68 14.45
CA ARG A 110 -11.07 3.34 15.42
C ARG A 110 -11.48 2.08 16.20
N PRO A 111 -10.53 1.44 16.89
CA PRO A 111 -10.81 0.32 17.78
C PRO A 111 -12.07 0.44 18.65
N ARG A 112 -12.26 1.61 19.26
CA ARG A 112 -13.39 1.89 20.15
C ARG A 112 -14.77 1.94 19.46
N ASP A 113 -14.80 2.05 18.13
CA ASP A 113 -16.02 2.23 17.33
C ASP A 113 -16.55 0.89 16.77
N TYR A 114 -15.92 -0.23 17.12
CA TYR A 114 -16.35 -1.59 16.73
C TYR A 114 -17.14 -2.24 17.86
N ASP A 115 -18.39 -2.61 17.58
CA ASP A 115 -19.17 -3.48 18.46
C ASP A 115 -18.56 -4.88 18.49
N TYR A 116 -18.29 -5.37 19.69
CA TYR A 116 -17.53 -6.59 19.98
C TYR A 116 -18.17 -7.88 19.42
N GLU A 117 -19.46 -7.86 19.07
CA GLU A 117 -20.23 -9.08 18.80
C GLU A 117 -20.24 -9.53 17.34
N PHE A 118 -19.90 -8.67 16.36
CA PHE A 118 -20.26 -8.94 14.96
C PHE A 118 -19.13 -9.43 14.05
N TYR A 119 -17.85 -9.26 14.42
CA TYR A 119 -16.73 -9.46 13.48
C TYR A 119 -15.62 -10.41 13.92
N GLY A 120 -15.63 -10.94 15.15
CA GLY A 120 -14.66 -11.96 15.59
C GLY A 120 -13.17 -11.53 15.57
N VAL A 121 -12.88 -10.24 15.44
CA VAL A 121 -11.53 -9.66 15.47
C VAL A 121 -11.42 -8.77 16.71
N SER A 122 -10.36 -8.93 17.51
CA SER A 122 -10.11 -8.03 18.64
C SER A 122 -9.93 -6.60 18.12
N PRO A 123 -10.85 -5.68 18.45
CA PRO A 123 -10.92 -4.38 17.80
C PRO A 123 -9.79 -3.46 18.25
N GLU A 124 -9.13 -3.75 19.37
CA GLU A 124 -8.13 -2.93 20.07
C GLU A 124 -6.98 -2.42 19.18
N ASN A 125 -6.78 -3.05 18.01
CA ASN A 125 -5.69 -2.77 17.09
C ASN A 125 -6.14 -2.63 15.63
N VAL A 126 -7.44 -2.45 15.35
CA VAL A 126 -7.96 -2.38 13.98
C VAL A 126 -8.36 -0.96 13.61
N VAL A 127 -7.94 -0.51 12.43
CA VAL A 127 -8.38 0.77 11.84
C VAL A 127 -8.92 0.57 10.44
N LEU A 128 -9.98 1.30 10.10
CA LEU A 128 -10.48 1.41 8.73
C LEU A 128 -10.02 2.75 8.16
N THR A 129 -9.28 2.72 7.06
CA THR A 129 -8.90 3.94 6.34
C THR A 129 -9.70 4.09 5.06
N LYS A 130 -9.96 5.34 4.67
CA LYS A 130 -10.52 5.70 3.38
C LYS A 130 -9.56 6.56 2.58
N PHE A 131 -9.16 6.07 1.41
CA PHE A 131 -8.32 6.76 0.42
C PHE A 131 -9.14 7.21 -0.79
N LEU A 132 -8.57 8.10 -1.59
CA LEU A 132 -9.01 8.33 -2.96
C LEU A 132 -8.64 7.15 -3.87
N VAL A 133 -9.40 6.93 -4.95
CA VAL A 133 -9.21 5.77 -5.85
C VAL A 133 -7.89 5.78 -6.61
N GLU A 134 -7.25 6.93 -6.77
CA GLU A 134 -5.94 7.09 -7.39
C GLU A 134 -4.84 6.30 -6.64
N ALA A 135 -5.03 6.08 -5.34
CA ALA A 135 -4.12 5.27 -4.53
C ALA A 135 -4.29 3.75 -4.74
N TRP A 136 -5.17 3.31 -5.65
CA TRP A 136 -5.56 1.90 -5.78
C TRP A 136 -4.39 0.95 -5.96
N ASP A 137 -3.51 1.22 -6.91
CA ASP A 137 -2.41 0.31 -7.20
C ASP A 137 -1.47 0.16 -6.00
N ASP A 138 -1.24 1.24 -5.26
CA ASP A 138 -0.39 1.20 -4.07
C ASP A 138 -1.07 0.49 -2.90
N VAL A 139 -2.34 0.83 -2.61
CA VAL A 139 -3.12 0.21 -1.53
C VAL A 139 -3.34 -1.28 -1.80
N ASN A 140 -3.57 -1.66 -3.05
CA ASN A 140 -3.76 -3.05 -3.45
C ASN A 140 -2.48 -3.88 -3.39
N ASN A 141 -1.33 -3.29 -3.69
CA ASN A 141 -0.06 -4.02 -3.74
C ASN A 141 0.79 -3.90 -2.46
N CYS A 142 0.48 -2.96 -1.56
CA CYS A 142 1.27 -2.79 -0.34
C CYS A 142 1.20 -4.00 0.60
N ILE A 143 2.30 -4.19 1.33
CA ILE A 143 2.48 -5.28 2.30
C ILE A 143 2.08 -4.82 3.70
N ARG A 144 2.38 -3.56 4.04
CA ARG A 144 2.11 -2.95 5.35
C ARG A 144 1.90 -1.44 5.19
N ALA A 145 1.30 -0.82 6.19
CA ALA A 145 1.13 0.63 6.26
C ALA A 145 1.66 1.17 7.58
N THR A 146 2.27 2.35 7.56
CA THR A 146 2.58 3.13 8.76
C THR A 146 1.56 4.26 8.87
N ILE A 147 0.80 4.29 9.96
CA ILE A 147 -0.25 5.28 10.23
C ILE A 147 0.04 5.89 11.61
N ASP A 148 0.20 7.20 11.68
CA ASP A 148 0.58 7.92 12.91
C ASP A 148 1.84 7.33 13.59
N GLY A 149 2.82 6.88 12.78
CA GLY A 149 4.07 6.28 13.27
C GLY A 149 3.94 4.84 13.79
N LEU A 150 2.76 4.23 13.69
CA LEU A 150 2.51 2.84 14.08
C LEU A 150 2.41 1.97 12.84
N ASP A 151 2.97 0.76 12.89
CA ASP A 151 2.93 -0.19 11.79
C ASP A 151 1.68 -1.07 11.83
N TYR A 152 1.10 -1.30 10.66
CA TYR A 152 -0.10 -2.10 10.46
C TYR A 152 0.06 -3.06 9.27
N GLU A 153 -0.54 -4.23 9.41
CA GLU A 153 -0.74 -5.21 8.35
C GLU A 153 -2.16 -5.11 7.80
N ARG A 154 -2.32 -5.43 6.51
CA ARG A 154 -3.63 -5.43 5.86
C ARG A 154 -4.46 -6.61 6.38
N LEU A 155 -5.66 -6.32 6.90
CA LEU A 155 -6.56 -7.33 7.44
C LEU A 155 -7.51 -7.91 6.38
N SER A 156 -7.86 -7.11 5.37
CA SER A 156 -8.77 -7.49 4.30
C SER A 156 -8.32 -6.92 2.96
N GLU A 157 -8.80 -7.52 1.87
CA GLU A 157 -8.63 -6.91 0.55
C GLU A 157 -9.26 -5.50 0.50
N PRO A 158 -8.62 -4.53 -0.18
CA PRO A 158 -9.18 -3.20 -0.35
C PRO A 158 -10.46 -3.24 -1.18
N VAL A 159 -11.44 -2.42 -0.81
CA VAL A 159 -12.73 -2.36 -1.50
C VAL A 159 -12.89 -0.97 -2.10
N LYS A 160 -13.09 -0.90 -3.41
CA LYS A 160 -13.51 0.34 -4.07
C LYS A 160 -14.95 0.65 -3.71
N ILE A 161 -15.23 1.87 -3.29
CA ILE A 161 -16.55 2.32 -2.89
C ILE A 161 -16.89 3.64 -3.57
N GLY A 162 -18.18 3.94 -3.65
CA GLY A 162 -18.71 5.09 -4.36
C GLY A 162 -20.18 5.32 -4.04
N LEU A 163 -20.76 6.33 -4.68
CA LEU A 163 -22.21 6.56 -4.64
C LEU A 163 -22.83 6.12 -5.97
N GLY A 164 -23.16 4.83 -6.05
CA GLY A 164 -23.68 4.20 -7.27
C GLY A 164 -23.15 2.77 -7.44
N ASN A 165 -23.62 2.10 -8.48
CA ASN A 165 -23.25 0.72 -8.77
C ASN A 165 -22.30 0.60 -9.98
N ASN A 166 -22.05 1.70 -10.70
CA ASN A 166 -21.20 1.65 -11.87
C ASN A 166 -19.73 1.83 -11.49
N PRO A 167 -18.78 1.24 -12.24
CA PRO A 167 -17.35 1.37 -11.97
C PRO A 167 -16.83 2.82 -11.90
N GLU A 168 -17.39 3.72 -12.71
CA GLU A 168 -17.01 5.15 -12.73
C GLU A 168 -17.39 5.91 -11.46
N ASP A 169 -18.36 5.40 -10.70
CA ASP A 169 -18.83 5.99 -9.44
C ASP A 169 -17.92 5.62 -8.26
N LEU A 170 -17.04 4.63 -8.43
CA LEU A 170 -16.15 4.11 -7.39
C LEU A 170 -14.93 5.02 -7.21
N LYS A 171 -15.11 6.10 -6.45
CA LYS A 171 -14.10 7.16 -6.25
C LYS A 171 -13.18 6.98 -5.03
N PHE A 172 -13.45 6.01 -4.17
CA PHE A 172 -12.71 5.83 -2.92
C PHE A 172 -12.34 4.38 -2.65
N ILE A 173 -11.44 4.17 -1.71
CA ILE A 173 -10.97 2.84 -1.29
C ILE A 173 -11.09 2.73 0.22
N ASN A 174 -11.77 1.71 0.68
CA ASN A 174 -11.78 1.31 2.08
C ASN A 174 -10.86 0.10 2.28
N VAL A 175 -10.05 0.12 3.33
CA VAL A 175 -9.21 -1.02 3.71
C VAL A 175 -9.06 -1.08 5.22
N PHE A 176 -9.17 -2.31 5.76
CA PHE A 176 -8.96 -2.59 7.17
C PHE A 176 -7.50 -2.96 7.42
N TRP A 177 -6.98 -2.42 8.51
CA TRP A 177 -5.61 -2.63 8.95
C TRP A 177 -5.60 -3.13 10.38
N LYS A 178 -4.66 -4.01 10.70
CA LYS A 178 -4.41 -4.52 12.04
C LYS A 178 -3.02 -4.11 12.47
N ARG A 179 -2.89 -3.48 13.63
CA ARG A 179 -1.61 -3.04 14.19
C ARG A 179 -0.71 -4.24 14.44
N VAL A 180 0.54 -4.13 13.98
CA VAL A 180 1.62 -5.04 14.33
C VAL A 180 2.26 -4.43 15.59
N THR A 181 2.14 -5.13 16.71
CA THR A 181 2.65 -4.72 18.04
C THR A 181 4.07 -4.18 18.00
#